data_AF-A0A2V9D594-F1
#
_entry.id   AF-A0A2V9D594-F1
#
_cell.length_a   1.000
_cell.length_b   1.000
_cell.length_c   1.000
_cell.angle_alpha   90.00
_cell.angle_beta   90.00
_cell.angle_gamma   90.00
#
_symmetry.space_group_name_H-M   'P 1'
#
loop_
_entity.id
_entity.type
_entity.pdbx_description
1 polymer ?
#
loop_
_entity_poly.entity_id
_entity_poly.type
_entity_poly.pdbx_seq_one_letter_code
_entity_poly.pdbx_strand_id
1 'polypeptide(L)'
;MTRLPSATKGNEPRTSSVVGSTEQTVRAAPLVESVGRGLATRKVIGGVLTIALPLALWFAPLPLAINSRHALAVASFMIIAWITEVLPHALTGLAGCYLFWVLKIVDFEAAFSGFADQTPWFLFGAALIGMMASKSGLARRLAYLVILRVGAGYSRLLLGLIFSSLLLTLLVPSGIACVVIMAAVAVGLMEVFGLSRGSRVGRGIFVTLTYTAGIFDKMVIAGASSILGRGLIQKMTGIEVYWSQWLMAFLPCVLATVVVIWRLVLWLYPPEKEAVQGSVEFLRDSLEKMGAWTSMEKRSLLLMSLAIALWATDLIHHIPPAVIGIGVGLLAGVPGLGILELEDLKRLNYLPVFFTATAISMGEVLLRTNALNSMTTVLFAWMRPWVTNVFSLALVPYWTAFVYHMFLGNEISMLATSLPPLMNFAKTAGIHPLPLGLLWAFAAGGKIFVYQSGVMVTGYSYGYFEAKDLLRVGFCLTVVESIVLLFIVPFYWPFIGIR
;
A
#
# COMPACT_ATOMS: atom_id res chain seq x y z
N MET A 1 -12.55 -88.88 29.10
CA MET A 1 -12.73 -87.43 28.85
C MET A 1 -11.91 -86.72 29.91
N THR A 2 -10.90 -85.86 29.69
CA THR A 2 -10.38 -85.12 28.53
C THR A 2 -9.00 -84.58 28.98
N ARG A 3 -7.89 -85.06 28.40
CA ARG A 3 -6.96 -84.43 27.43
C ARG A 3 -5.93 -83.41 27.97
N LEU A 4 -4.71 -83.64 27.46
CA LEU A 4 -3.38 -83.10 27.73
C LEU A 4 -3.14 -81.65 27.24
N PRO A 5 -2.03 -81.01 27.69
CA PRO A 5 -1.62 -79.66 27.30
C PRO A 5 -0.69 -79.65 26.07
N SER A 6 -0.70 -78.55 25.30
CA SER A 6 0.24 -78.31 24.20
C SER A 6 1.09 -77.05 24.44
N ALA A 7 2.36 -77.17 24.09
CA ALA A 7 3.37 -76.12 24.08
C ALA A 7 3.87 -75.87 22.66
N THR A 8 4.57 -74.74 22.47
CA THR A 8 5.52 -74.38 21.39
C THR A 8 4.92 -73.86 20.08
N LYS A 9 5.51 -72.93 19.30
CA LYS A 9 6.68 -72.01 19.35
C LYS A 9 6.58 -71.12 18.08
N GLY A 10 7.13 -69.90 18.08
CA GLY A 10 7.38 -69.16 16.83
C GLY A 10 7.78 -67.68 16.97
N ASN A 11 9.08 -67.39 17.09
CA ASN A 11 9.77 -66.13 16.70
C ASN A 11 9.52 -65.87 15.19
N GLU A 12 9.43 -64.68 14.59
CA GLU A 12 10.00 -63.31 14.69
C GLU A 12 9.21 -62.41 13.67
N PRO A 13 9.45 -61.08 13.44
CA PRO A 13 10.24 -60.09 14.16
C PRO A 13 9.44 -58.81 14.57
N ARG A 14 9.95 -58.10 15.58
CA ARG A 14 9.46 -56.78 16.02
C ARG A 14 9.92 -55.69 15.06
N THR A 15 8.98 -55.01 14.42
CA THR A 15 9.23 -53.72 13.75
C THR A 15 9.37 -52.61 14.79
N SER A 16 10.50 -51.94 14.74
CA SER A 16 10.90 -50.84 15.61
C SER A 16 10.00 -49.60 15.42
N SER A 17 9.23 -49.26 16.45
CA SER A 17 8.65 -47.93 16.65
C SER A 17 9.71 -46.97 17.18
N VAL A 18 10.24 -46.12 16.31
CA VAL A 18 11.02 -44.93 16.74
C VAL A 18 10.15 -43.71 16.51
N VAL A 19 9.30 -43.42 17.48
CA VAL A 19 8.71 -42.08 17.70
C VAL A 19 9.15 -41.68 19.10
N GLY A 20 10.30 -41.03 19.18
CA GLY A 20 10.90 -40.52 20.40
C GLY A 20 11.25 -39.04 20.23
N SER A 21 10.35 -38.21 20.74
CA SER A 21 10.54 -36.83 21.22
C SER A 21 11.88 -36.14 20.92
N THR A 22 11.84 -35.13 20.07
CA THR A 22 12.78 -34.01 20.11
C THR A 22 11.98 -32.71 19.96
N GLU A 23 11.20 -32.36 20.98
CA GLU A 23 10.79 -30.97 21.19
C GLU A 23 12.02 -30.17 21.63
N GLN A 24 12.83 -29.75 20.66
CA GLN A 24 13.67 -28.57 20.85
C GLN A 24 12.75 -27.36 20.78
N THR A 25 12.31 -26.92 21.95
CA THR A 25 11.73 -25.60 22.18
C THR A 25 12.69 -24.54 21.62
N VAL A 26 12.36 -24.01 20.46
CA VAL A 26 12.98 -22.80 19.90
C VAL A 26 12.73 -21.69 20.93
N ARG A 27 13.74 -21.39 21.77
CA ARG A 27 13.74 -20.17 22.57
C ARG A 27 13.56 -19.01 21.61
N ALA A 28 12.42 -18.32 21.70
CA ALA A 28 12.21 -17.06 21.01
C ALA A 28 13.40 -16.14 21.33
N ALA A 29 14.05 -15.62 20.29
CA ALA A 29 15.19 -14.74 20.45
C ALA A 29 14.80 -13.51 21.31
N PRO A 30 15.71 -12.95 22.14
CA PRO A 30 15.43 -11.82 23.03
C PRO A 30 14.77 -10.61 22.34
N LEU A 31 15.00 -10.44 21.03
CA LEU A 31 14.42 -9.40 20.19
C LEU A 31 12.90 -9.52 20.00
N VAL A 32 12.35 -10.74 19.98
CA VAL A 32 10.90 -10.97 19.78
C VAL A 32 10.12 -10.55 21.03
N GLU A 33 10.65 -10.83 22.22
CA GLU A 33 10.06 -10.37 23.48
C GLU A 33 10.18 -8.85 23.66
N SER A 34 11.30 -8.23 23.29
CA SER A 34 11.47 -6.78 23.42
C SER A 34 10.56 -6.00 22.47
N VAL A 35 10.36 -6.51 21.24
CA VAL A 35 9.40 -5.94 20.28
C VAL A 35 7.96 -6.11 20.77
N GLY A 36 7.62 -7.27 21.34
CA GLY A 36 6.31 -7.53 21.95
C GLY A 36 5.98 -6.60 23.12
N ARG A 37 6.94 -6.36 24.03
CA ARG A 37 6.78 -5.40 25.15
C ARG A 37 6.63 -3.96 24.65
N GLY A 38 7.42 -3.54 23.67
CA GLY A 38 7.31 -2.20 23.06
C GLY A 38 5.96 -1.95 22.38
N LEU A 39 5.40 -2.97 21.72
CA LEU A 39 4.05 -2.92 21.13
C LEU A 39 2.96 -2.80 22.20
N ALA A 40 3.09 -3.52 23.32
CA ALA A 40 2.16 -3.43 24.45
C ALA A 40 2.20 -2.04 25.11
N THR A 41 3.38 -1.48 25.37
CA THR A 41 3.54 -0.14 25.95
C THR A 41 2.99 0.96 25.03
N ARG A 42 3.21 0.87 23.70
CA ARG A 42 2.65 1.81 22.72
C ARG A 42 1.11 1.78 22.70
N LYS A 43 0.51 0.59 22.84
CA LYS A 43 -0.95 0.46 22.91
C LYS A 43 -1.55 1.00 24.20
N VAL A 44 -0.85 0.85 25.34
CA VAL A 44 -1.28 1.43 26.62
C VAL A 44 -1.17 2.95 26.61
N ILE A 45 -0.03 3.50 26.20
CA ILE A 45 0.17 4.95 26.07
C ILE A 45 -0.81 5.53 25.05
N GLY A 46 -0.96 4.85 23.90
CA GLY A 46 -1.92 5.24 22.87
C GLY A 46 -3.34 5.24 23.39
N GLY A 47 -3.77 4.21 24.13
CA GLY A 47 -5.09 4.14 24.75
C GLY A 47 -5.36 5.30 25.70
N VAL A 48 -4.41 5.65 26.57
CA VAL A 48 -4.55 6.80 27.47
C VAL A 48 -4.62 8.11 26.68
N LEU A 49 -3.73 8.31 25.70
CA LEU A 49 -3.70 9.54 24.90
C LEU A 49 -4.95 9.71 24.04
N THR A 50 -5.53 8.63 23.52
CA THR A 50 -6.79 8.66 22.75
C THR A 50 -7.98 9.14 23.55
N ILE A 51 -7.89 9.19 24.89
CA ILE A 51 -8.95 9.73 25.75
C ILE A 51 -8.52 11.07 26.34
N ALA A 52 -7.30 11.15 26.87
CA ALA A 52 -6.80 12.31 27.59
C ALA A 52 -6.72 13.57 26.73
N LEU A 53 -6.14 13.50 25.52
CA LEU A 53 -5.98 14.67 24.66
C LEU A 53 -7.33 15.21 24.12
N PRO A 54 -8.26 14.37 23.61
CA PRO A 54 -9.59 14.84 23.24
C PRO A 54 -10.33 15.53 24.37
N LEU A 55 -10.31 14.97 25.58
CA LEU A 55 -10.95 15.59 26.75
C LEU A 55 -10.27 16.91 27.10
N ALA A 56 -8.94 16.97 27.07
CA ALA A 56 -8.21 18.21 27.30
C ALA A 56 -8.61 19.28 26.27
N LEU A 57 -8.63 18.97 24.97
CA LEU A 57 -9.05 19.90 23.92
C LEU A 57 -10.51 20.31 24.05
N TRP A 58 -11.39 19.40 24.48
CA TRP A 58 -12.81 19.66 24.67
C TRP A 58 -13.06 20.74 25.72
N PHE A 59 -12.40 20.62 26.88
CA PHE A 59 -12.59 21.52 28.02
C PHE A 59 -11.58 22.69 28.07
N ALA A 60 -10.52 22.69 27.25
CA ALA A 60 -9.52 23.74 27.27
C ALA A 60 -10.11 25.11 26.89
N PRO A 61 -9.77 26.19 27.62
CA PRO A 61 -10.22 27.55 27.31
C PRO A 61 -9.40 28.16 26.15
N LEU A 62 -9.46 27.53 24.97
CA LEU A 62 -8.82 28.02 23.76
C LEU A 62 -9.67 29.14 23.12
N PRO A 63 -9.03 30.17 22.51
CA PRO A 63 -9.72 31.25 21.81
C PRO A 63 -10.24 30.79 20.43
N LEU A 64 -11.01 29.69 20.42
CA LEU A 64 -11.59 29.07 19.23
C LEU A 64 -13.11 29.02 19.38
N ALA A 65 -13.84 29.05 18.27
CA ALA A 65 -15.27 28.78 18.30
C ALA A 65 -15.52 27.37 18.88
N ILE A 66 -16.61 27.22 19.63
CA ILE A 66 -16.93 25.99 20.36
C ILE A 66 -16.96 24.76 19.44
N ASN A 67 -17.59 24.91 18.27
CA ASN A 67 -17.68 23.84 17.27
C ASN A 67 -16.30 23.49 16.69
N SER A 68 -15.42 24.48 16.44
CA SER A 68 -14.05 24.23 16.00
C SER A 68 -13.26 23.44 17.04
N ARG A 69 -13.37 23.85 18.31
CA ARG A 69 -12.66 23.20 19.42
C ARG A 69 -13.13 21.75 19.62
N HIS A 70 -14.44 21.53 19.62
CA HIS A 70 -15.00 20.18 19.76
C HIS A 70 -14.68 19.30 18.55
N ALA A 71 -14.66 19.87 17.34
CA ALA A 71 -14.22 19.14 16.15
C ALA A 71 -12.75 18.72 16.25
N LEU A 72 -11.86 19.61 16.73
CA LEU A 72 -10.46 19.27 17.00
C LEU A 72 -10.32 18.20 18.07
N ALA A 73 -11.15 18.22 19.12
CA ALA A 73 -11.14 17.19 20.16
C ALA A 73 -11.44 15.80 19.56
N VAL A 74 -12.54 15.64 18.81
CA VAL A 74 -12.89 14.36 18.17
C VAL A 74 -11.88 13.97 17.08
N ALA A 75 -11.40 14.92 16.27
CA ALA A 75 -10.36 14.64 15.29
C ALA A 75 -9.04 14.18 15.95
N SER A 76 -8.67 14.76 17.10
CA SER A 76 -7.47 14.32 17.84
C SER A 76 -7.60 12.88 18.34
N PHE A 77 -8.81 12.44 18.73
CA PHE A 77 -9.08 11.04 19.04
C PHE A 77 -8.78 10.17 17.82
N MET A 78 -9.35 10.52 16.66
CA MET A 78 -9.16 9.77 15.41
C MET A 78 -7.69 9.70 15.01
N ILE A 79 -7.00 10.85 15.02
CA ILE A 79 -5.59 10.99 14.65
C ILE A 79 -4.70 10.16 15.57
N ILE A 80 -4.85 10.28 16.89
CA ILE A 80 -4.04 9.51 17.85
C ILE A 80 -4.32 8.02 17.66
N ALA A 81 -5.59 7.61 17.57
CA ALA A 81 -5.94 6.20 17.40
C ALA A 81 -5.39 5.60 16.10
N TRP A 82 -5.37 6.36 15.00
CA TRP A 82 -4.75 5.96 13.73
C TRP A 82 -3.21 5.93 13.78
N ILE A 83 -2.57 6.82 14.55
CA ILE A 83 -1.11 6.82 14.75
C ILE A 83 -0.68 5.67 15.66
N THR A 84 -1.42 5.42 16.74
CA THR A 84 -1.05 4.43 17.75
C THR A 84 -1.58 3.04 17.43
N GLU A 85 -2.47 2.93 16.45
CA GLU A 85 -3.13 1.70 16.01
C GLU A 85 -3.78 0.94 17.20
N VAL A 86 -4.37 1.69 18.13
CA VAL A 86 -5.02 1.11 19.31
C VAL A 86 -6.34 0.43 18.94
N LEU A 87 -6.99 0.92 17.89
CA LEU A 87 -8.19 0.36 17.27
C LEU A 87 -7.98 0.20 15.77
N PRO A 88 -8.69 -0.72 15.10
CA PRO A 88 -8.70 -0.80 13.64
C PRO A 88 -9.07 0.54 12.99
N HIS A 89 -8.41 0.88 11.89
CA HIS A 89 -8.52 2.21 11.27
C HIS A 89 -9.96 2.59 10.88
N ALA A 90 -10.69 1.63 10.28
CA ALA A 90 -12.10 1.83 9.92
C ALA A 90 -13.00 2.01 11.14
N LEU A 91 -12.76 1.26 12.22
CA LEU A 91 -13.55 1.36 13.45
C LEU A 91 -13.34 2.72 14.13
N THR A 92 -12.08 3.16 14.21
CA THR A 92 -11.72 4.49 14.71
C THR A 92 -12.43 5.59 13.93
N GLY A 93 -12.40 5.49 12.60
CA GLY A 93 -13.05 6.43 11.72
C GLY A 93 -14.57 6.50 11.91
N LEU A 94 -15.22 5.34 11.95
CA LEU A 94 -16.66 5.22 12.18
C LEU A 94 -17.06 5.79 13.55
N ALA A 95 -16.28 5.49 14.60
CA ALA A 95 -16.48 6.05 15.93
C ALA A 95 -16.33 7.58 15.90
N GLY A 96 -15.34 8.12 15.19
CA GLY A 96 -15.17 9.55 15.00
C GLY A 96 -16.36 10.22 14.32
N CYS A 97 -16.84 9.67 13.20
CA CYS A 97 -18.05 10.15 12.52
C CYS A 97 -19.29 10.11 13.43
N TYR A 98 -19.46 9.01 14.16
CA TYR A 98 -20.52 8.88 15.15
C TYR A 98 -20.42 9.94 16.25
N LEU A 99 -19.22 10.19 16.78
CA LEU A 99 -18.97 11.21 17.81
C LEU A 99 -19.26 12.63 17.29
N PHE A 100 -18.86 12.96 16.05
CA PHE A 100 -19.20 14.24 15.44
C PHE A 100 -20.72 14.47 15.39
N TRP A 101 -21.48 13.44 15.07
CA TRP A 101 -22.93 13.50 14.96
C TRP A 101 -23.64 13.50 16.33
N VAL A 102 -23.35 12.54 17.21
CA VAL A 102 -24.07 12.38 18.49
C VAL A 102 -23.80 13.54 19.45
N LEU A 103 -22.60 14.11 19.40
CA LEU A 103 -22.22 15.30 20.17
C LEU A 103 -22.72 16.61 19.52
N LYS A 104 -23.47 16.51 18.42
CA LYS A 104 -24.06 17.65 17.68
C LYS A 104 -23.04 18.70 17.24
N ILE A 105 -21.82 18.26 16.90
CA ILE A 105 -20.79 19.13 16.33
C ILE A 105 -21.20 19.53 14.91
N VAL A 106 -21.76 18.56 14.17
CA VAL A 106 -22.35 18.72 12.84
C VAL A 106 -23.56 17.79 12.67
N ASP A 107 -24.29 17.95 11.58
CA ASP A 107 -25.36 17.05 11.15
C ASP A 107 -24.84 15.70 10.62
N PHE A 108 -25.75 14.75 10.39
CA PHE A 108 -25.42 13.41 9.91
C PHE A 108 -24.76 13.45 8.53
N GLU A 109 -25.28 14.29 7.65
CA GLU A 109 -24.82 14.48 6.27
C GLU A 109 -23.38 14.96 6.23
N ALA A 110 -22.98 15.90 7.09
CA ALA A 110 -21.58 16.32 7.21
C ALA A 110 -20.70 15.24 7.84
N ALA A 111 -21.15 14.63 8.94
CA ALA A 111 -20.38 13.63 9.69
C ALA A 111 -20.09 12.38 8.83
N PHE A 112 -21.00 11.97 7.96
CA PHE A 112 -20.85 10.80 7.08
C PHE A 112 -20.67 11.20 5.60
N SER A 113 -20.37 12.46 5.31
CA SER A 113 -20.24 13.00 3.95
C SER A 113 -19.28 12.22 3.06
N GLY A 114 -18.19 11.67 3.61
CA GLY A 114 -17.22 10.91 2.84
C GLY A 114 -17.74 9.59 2.30
N PHE A 115 -18.84 9.03 2.84
CA PHE A 115 -19.49 7.83 2.27
C PHE A 115 -20.21 8.11 0.94
N ALA A 116 -20.57 9.38 0.70
CA ALA A 116 -21.13 9.83 -0.57
C ALA A 116 -20.05 10.37 -1.54
N ASP A 117 -18.77 10.39 -1.13
CA ASP A 117 -17.66 10.78 -2.01
C ASP A 117 -17.32 9.67 -3.01
N GLN A 118 -16.78 10.02 -4.17
CA GLN A 118 -16.41 9.05 -5.20
C GLN A 118 -15.21 8.16 -4.79
N THR A 119 -14.35 8.62 -3.88
CA THR A 119 -13.06 7.98 -3.59
C THR A 119 -13.19 6.62 -2.89
N PRO A 120 -14.02 6.43 -1.85
CA PRO A 120 -14.24 5.10 -1.27
C PRO A 120 -14.81 4.11 -2.29
N TRP A 121 -15.68 4.57 -3.19
CA TRP A 121 -16.25 3.74 -4.25
C TRP A 121 -15.24 3.40 -5.35
N PHE A 122 -14.26 4.27 -5.58
CA PHE A 122 -13.10 3.92 -6.40
C PHE A 122 -12.30 2.77 -5.76
N LEU A 123 -12.02 2.83 -4.45
CA LEU A 123 -11.35 1.73 -3.74
C LEU A 123 -12.14 0.43 -3.81
N PHE A 124 -13.47 0.51 -3.69
CA PHE A 124 -14.33 -0.66 -3.83
C PHE A 124 -14.23 -1.27 -5.22
N GLY A 125 -14.32 -0.47 -6.28
CA GLY A 125 -14.12 -0.92 -7.66
C GLY A 125 -12.74 -1.53 -7.90
N ALA A 126 -11.70 -0.88 -7.38
CA ALA A 126 -10.34 -1.41 -7.40
C ALA A 126 -10.25 -2.79 -6.69
N ALA A 127 -10.85 -2.94 -5.52
CA ALA A 127 -10.89 -4.20 -4.79
C ALA A 127 -11.59 -5.32 -5.59
N LEU A 128 -12.70 -5.00 -6.28
CA LEU A 128 -13.38 -5.95 -7.18
C LEU A 128 -12.47 -6.41 -8.33
N ILE A 129 -11.79 -5.46 -8.99
CA ILE A 129 -10.84 -5.76 -10.07
C ILE A 129 -9.68 -6.61 -9.56
N GLY A 130 -9.13 -6.30 -8.39
CA GLY A 130 -8.06 -7.09 -7.75
C GLY A 130 -8.52 -8.51 -7.38
N MET A 131 -9.76 -8.66 -6.91
CA MET A 131 -10.35 -9.97 -6.61
C MET A 131 -10.52 -10.81 -7.88
N MET A 132 -11.01 -10.20 -8.95
CA MET A 132 -11.15 -10.81 -10.27
C MET A 132 -9.80 -11.31 -10.81
N ALA A 133 -8.77 -10.46 -10.74
CA ALA A 133 -7.42 -10.79 -11.16
C ALA A 133 -6.82 -11.96 -10.36
N SER A 134 -7.09 -11.99 -9.05
CA SER A 134 -6.59 -13.02 -8.15
C SER A 134 -7.31 -14.36 -8.35
N LYS A 135 -8.65 -14.34 -8.46
CA LYS A 135 -9.47 -15.54 -8.68
C LYS A 135 -9.17 -16.20 -10.03
N SER A 136 -8.93 -15.39 -11.07
CA SER A 136 -8.70 -15.90 -12.42
C SER A 136 -7.37 -16.63 -12.61
N GLY A 137 -6.38 -16.39 -11.76
CA GLY A 137 -5.00 -16.88 -11.97
C GLY A 137 -4.20 -16.09 -13.02
N LEU A 138 -4.83 -15.09 -13.66
CA LEU A 138 -4.24 -14.27 -14.72
C LEU A 138 -2.93 -13.61 -14.28
N ALA A 139 -2.92 -13.02 -13.08
CA ALA A 139 -1.75 -12.34 -12.54
C ALA A 139 -0.52 -13.26 -12.48
N ARG A 140 -0.70 -14.50 -12.02
CA ARG A 140 0.39 -15.49 -11.94
C ARG A 140 0.89 -15.89 -13.34
N ARG A 141 -0.04 -16.12 -14.29
CA ARG A 141 0.31 -16.45 -15.68
C ARG A 141 1.14 -15.34 -16.32
N LEU A 142 0.70 -14.09 -16.19
CA LEU A 142 1.39 -12.93 -16.75
C LEU A 142 2.78 -12.73 -16.13
N ALA A 143 2.92 -12.93 -14.83
CA ALA A 143 4.23 -12.87 -14.17
C ALA A 143 5.21 -13.89 -14.77
N TYR A 144 4.79 -15.15 -14.97
CA TYR A 144 5.63 -16.16 -15.61
C TYR A 144 5.99 -15.79 -17.05
N LEU A 145 5.02 -15.34 -17.85
CA LEU A 145 5.23 -14.94 -19.24
C LEU A 145 6.24 -13.79 -19.37
N VAL A 146 6.12 -12.76 -18.53
CA VAL A 146 7.05 -11.62 -18.52
C VAL A 146 8.45 -12.07 -18.13
N ILE A 147 8.60 -12.83 -17.04
CA ILE A 147 9.92 -13.30 -16.59
C ILE A 147 10.58 -14.20 -17.65
N LEU A 148 9.83 -15.13 -18.25
CA LEU A 148 10.32 -16.00 -19.33
C LEU A 148 10.80 -15.19 -20.54
N ARG A 149 10.12 -14.08 -20.86
CA ARG A 149 10.46 -13.24 -22.02
C ARG A 149 11.70 -12.38 -21.78
N VAL A 150 11.92 -11.90 -20.56
CA VAL A 150 13.12 -11.11 -20.22
C VAL A 150 14.35 -12.02 -20.07
N GLY A 151 14.20 -13.20 -19.47
CA GLY A 151 15.20 -14.26 -19.45
C GLY A 151 15.78 -14.57 -18.06
N ALA A 152 16.67 -15.57 -18.02
CA ALA A 152 17.05 -16.31 -16.81
C ALA A 152 18.27 -15.81 -16.03
N GLY A 153 19.16 -15.00 -16.63
CA GLY A 153 20.31 -14.46 -15.88
C GLY A 153 19.84 -13.59 -14.72
N TYR A 154 20.55 -13.58 -13.58
CA TYR A 154 20.12 -12.86 -12.36
C TYR A 154 19.67 -11.42 -12.64
N SER A 155 20.45 -10.66 -13.43
CA SER A 155 20.11 -9.30 -13.83
C SER A 155 18.81 -9.20 -14.66
N ARG A 156 18.59 -10.13 -15.58
CA ARG A 156 17.37 -10.23 -16.39
C ARG A 156 16.18 -10.72 -15.57
N LEU A 157 16.41 -11.61 -14.60
CA LEU A 157 15.40 -12.05 -13.66
C LEU A 157 14.90 -10.87 -12.82
N LEU A 158 15.81 -10.03 -12.28
CA LEU A 158 15.42 -8.81 -11.56
C LEU A 158 14.59 -7.88 -12.44
N LEU A 159 15.00 -7.64 -13.70
CA LEU A 159 14.18 -6.87 -14.65
C LEU A 159 12.82 -7.51 -14.90
N GLY A 160 12.77 -8.83 -15.07
CA GLY A 160 11.53 -9.58 -15.22
C GLY A 160 10.60 -9.38 -14.03
N LEU A 161 11.13 -9.42 -12.79
CA LEU A 161 10.35 -9.15 -11.58
C LEU A 161 9.86 -7.69 -11.52
N ILE A 162 10.70 -6.72 -11.90
CA ILE A 162 10.33 -5.30 -11.93
C ILE A 162 9.20 -5.06 -12.94
N PHE A 163 9.33 -5.55 -14.18
CA PHE A 163 8.31 -5.39 -15.20
C PHE A 163 7.03 -6.18 -14.89
N SER A 164 7.15 -7.37 -14.31
CA SER A 164 6.01 -8.11 -13.79
C SER A 164 5.31 -7.31 -12.70
N SER A 165 6.05 -6.71 -11.76
CA SER A 165 5.47 -5.88 -10.71
C SER A 165 4.76 -4.64 -11.28
N LEU A 166 5.30 -3.99 -12.30
CA LEU A 166 4.65 -2.87 -12.97
C LEU A 166 3.33 -3.30 -13.63
N LEU A 167 3.38 -4.38 -14.41
CA LEU A 167 2.21 -4.95 -15.07
C LEU A 167 1.15 -5.37 -14.04
N LEU A 168 1.57 -6.03 -12.97
CA LEU A 168 0.67 -6.48 -11.92
C LEU A 168 0.08 -5.31 -11.14
N THR A 169 0.78 -4.22 -10.87
CA THR A 169 0.18 -3.05 -10.21
C THR A 169 -0.92 -2.41 -11.06
N LEU A 170 -0.79 -2.40 -12.39
CA LEU A 170 -1.84 -1.91 -13.30
C LEU A 170 -3.09 -2.80 -13.27
N LEU A 171 -2.90 -4.09 -12.98
CA LEU A 171 -3.93 -5.12 -13.05
C LEU A 171 -4.56 -5.40 -11.67
N VAL A 172 -3.75 -5.45 -10.64
CA VAL A 172 -4.07 -5.79 -9.26
C VAL A 172 -3.80 -4.54 -8.42
N PRO A 173 -4.83 -3.74 -8.13
CA PRO A 173 -4.68 -2.49 -7.36
C PRO A 173 -4.52 -2.79 -5.85
N SER A 174 -3.45 -3.53 -5.52
CA SER A 174 -3.05 -3.91 -4.17
C SER A 174 -1.58 -4.35 -4.17
N GLY A 175 -0.69 -3.49 -3.66
CA GLY A 175 0.72 -3.83 -3.52
C GLY A 175 0.98 -5.07 -2.66
N ILE A 176 0.15 -5.31 -1.63
CA ILE A 176 0.27 -6.53 -0.80
C ILE A 176 -0.01 -7.77 -1.65
N ALA A 177 -1.07 -7.77 -2.45
CA ALA A 177 -1.40 -8.89 -3.33
C ALA A 177 -0.30 -9.09 -4.39
N CYS A 178 0.23 -8.01 -4.98
CA CYS A 178 1.36 -8.06 -5.91
C CYS A 178 2.59 -8.72 -5.26
N VAL A 179 2.96 -8.31 -4.04
CA VAL A 179 4.07 -8.93 -3.30
C VAL A 179 3.82 -10.41 -3.07
N VAL A 180 2.63 -10.81 -2.61
CA VAL A 180 2.32 -12.23 -2.33
C VAL A 180 2.40 -13.08 -3.60
N ILE A 181 1.84 -12.60 -4.71
CA ILE A 181 1.86 -13.31 -6.01
C ILE A 181 3.30 -13.46 -6.51
N MET A 182 4.07 -12.36 -6.51
CA MET A 182 5.46 -12.35 -6.96
C MET A 182 6.39 -13.14 -6.03
N ALA A 183 6.13 -13.11 -4.72
CA ALA A 183 6.88 -13.89 -3.75
C ALA A 183 6.66 -15.39 -3.94
N ALA A 184 5.45 -15.85 -4.28
CA ALA A 184 5.21 -17.27 -4.60
C ALA A 184 6.07 -17.73 -5.79
N VAL A 185 6.19 -16.90 -6.84
CA VAL A 185 7.07 -17.15 -7.98
C VAL A 185 8.54 -17.14 -7.54
N ALA A 186 8.94 -16.16 -6.75
CA ALA A 186 10.30 -16.01 -6.25
C ALA A 186 10.73 -17.20 -5.36
N VAL A 187 9.88 -17.66 -4.43
CA VAL A 187 10.18 -18.81 -3.57
C VAL A 187 10.43 -20.07 -4.41
N GLY A 188 9.58 -20.37 -5.39
CA GLY A 188 9.78 -21.52 -6.26
C GLY A 188 11.10 -21.45 -7.05
N LEU A 189 11.48 -20.25 -7.52
CA LEU A 189 12.79 -20.04 -8.14
C LEU A 189 13.94 -20.29 -7.15
N MET A 190 13.83 -19.81 -5.91
CA MET A 190 14.85 -20.02 -4.88
C MET A 190 15.07 -21.50 -4.53
N GLU A 191 14.00 -22.28 -4.51
CA GLU A 191 14.05 -23.74 -4.29
C GLU A 191 14.80 -24.45 -5.42
N VAL A 192 14.52 -24.09 -6.68
CA VAL A 192 15.21 -24.64 -7.85
C VAL A 192 16.70 -24.34 -7.83
N PHE A 193 17.09 -23.15 -7.36
CA PHE A 193 18.51 -22.78 -7.28
C PHE A 193 19.23 -23.40 -6.08
N GLY A 194 18.50 -24.05 -5.16
CA GLY A 194 19.05 -24.57 -3.91
C GLY A 194 19.65 -23.45 -3.04
N LEU A 195 19.08 -22.25 -3.10
CA LEU A 195 19.61 -21.07 -2.42
C LEU A 195 18.90 -20.85 -1.08
N SER A 196 19.68 -20.58 -0.04
CA SER A 196 19.13 -20.26 1.28
C SER A 196 18.53 -18.86 1.33
N ARG A 197 17.72 -18.59 2.36
CA ARG A 197 17.12 -17.28 2.63
C ARG A 197 18.14 -16.16 2.83
N GLY A 198 19.39 -16.49 3.21
CA GLY A 198 20.48 -15.52 3.41
C GLY A 198 21.30 -15.21 2.16
N SER A 199 21.03 -15.87 1.02
CA SER A 199 21.77 -15.62 -0.24
C SER A 199 21.58 -14.20 -0.77
N ARG A 200 22.60 -13.61 -1.41
CA ARG A 200 22.53 -12.30 -2.06
C ARG A 200 21.50 -12.31 -3.19
N VAL A 201 21.41 -13.39 -3.96
CA VAL A 201 20.36 -13.55 -4.98
C VAL A 201 18.97 -13.45 -4.35
N GLY A 202 18.70 -14.19 -3.27
CA GLY A 202 17.42 -14.16 -2.54
C GLY A 202 17.12 -12.77 -1.97
N ARG A 203 18.10 -12.16 -1.31
CA ARG A 203 18.00 -10.77 -0.81
C ARG A 203 17.59 -9.82 -1.92
N GLY A 204 18.31 -9.83 -3.04
CA GLY A 204 18.04 -8.90 -4.13
C GLY A 204 16.69 -9.13 -4.81
N ILE A 205 16.25 -10.39 -4.97
CA ILE A 205 14.92 -10.71 -5.49
C ILE A 205 13.82 -10.15 -4.57
N PHE A 206 13.89 -10.43 -3.26
CA PHE A 206 12.85 -10.02 -2.31
C PHE A 206 12.86 -8.53 -2.00
N VAL A 207 14.03 -7.89 -1.97
CA VAL A 207 14.13 -6.42 -1.89
C VAL A 207 13.51 -5.79 -3.13
N THR A 208 13.84 -6.30 -4.33
CA THR A 208 13.30 -5.76 -5.58
C THR A 208 11.78 -5.85 -5.60
N LEU A 209 11.20 -7.04 -5.41
CA LEU A 209 9.74 -7.21 -5.50
C LEU A 209 8.99 -6.39 -4.44
N THR A 210 9.57 -6.23 -3.24
CA THR A 210 8.92 -5.50 -2.14
C THR A 210 8.91 -4.00 -2.44
N TYR A 211 10.04 -3.44 -2.90
CA TYR A 211 10.14 -2.03 -3.24
C TYR A 211 9.38 -1.68 -4.51
N THR A 212 9.43 -2.50 -5.57
CA THR A 212 8.72 -2.19 -6.80
C THR A 212 7.20 -2.16 -6.61
N ALA A 213 6.65 -3.08 -5.80
CA ALA A 213 5.23 -3.06 -5.48
C ALA A 213 4.83 -1.74 -4.81
N GLY A 214 5.64 -1.24 -3.87
CA GLY A 214 5.38 0.05 -3.22
C GLY A 214 5.62 1.27 -4.11
N ILE A 215 6.61 1.21 -5.00
CA ILE A 215 6.96 2.28 -5.95
C ILE A 215 5.84 2.47 -6.98
N PHE A 216 5.36 1.39 -7.58
CA PHE A 216 4.32 1.49 -8.61
C PHE A 216 2.96 1.86 -8.00
N ASP A 217 2.66 1.40 -6.79
CA ASP A 217 1.41 1.75 -6.07
C ASP A 217 1.25 3.25 -5.80
N LYS A 218 2.36 4.00 -5.65
CA LYS A 218 2.31 5.47 -5.48
C LYS A 218 2.41 6.24 -6.80
N MET A 219 3.03 5.64 -7.82
CA MET A 219 3.25 6.27 -9.12
C MET A 219 2.07 6.16 -10.07
N VAL A 220 1.23 5.15 -9.86
CA VAL A 220 -0.06 4.97 -10.54
C VAL A 220 -1.16 5.05 -9.49
N ILE A 221 -2.36 5.51 -9.84
CA ILE A 221 -3.52 5.47 -8.94
C ILE A 221 -4.04 4.03 -8.83
N ALA A 222 -3.25 3.17 -8.19
CA ALA A 222 -3.49 1.74 -8.02
C ALA A 222 -3.54 1.35 -6.53
N GLY A 223 -2.77 2.03 -5.69
CA GLY A 223 -2.73 1.77 -4.25
C GLY A 223 -3.82 2.51 -3.47
N ALA A 224 -4.17 1.98 -2.29
CA ALA A 224 -5.13 2.62 -1.40
C ALA A 224 -4.70 4.03 -0.98
N SER A 225 -3.40 4.23 -0.77
CA SER A 225 -2.81 5.53 -0.43
C SER A 225 -2.90 6.54 -1.59
N SER A 226 -2.59 6.14 -2.83
CA SER A 226 -2.71 7.02 -3.99
C SER A 226 -4.17 7.41 -4.28
N ILE A 227 -5.11 6.45 -4.13
CA ILE A 227 -6.54 6.71 -4.33
C ILE A 227 -7.05 7.67 -3.25
N LEU A 228 -6.69 7.43 -1.98
CA LEU A 228 -7.03 8.33 -0.88
C LEU A 228 -6.41 9.73 -1.08
N GLY A 229 -5.13 9.80 -1.43
CA GLY A 229 -4.42 11.07 -1.63
C GLY A 229 -5.08 11.92 -2.73
N ARG A 230 -5.35 11.31 -3.89
CA ARG A 230 -6.13 11.90 -4.99
C ARG A 230 -7.50 12.39 -4.51
N GLY A 231 -8.22 11.55 -3.77
CA GLY A 231 -9.55 11.88 -3.24
C GLY A 231 -9.56 13.04 -2.27
N LEU A 232 -8.59 13.09 -1.35
CA LEU A 232 -8.45 14.20 -0.40
C LEU A 232 -8.08 15.51 -1.12
N ILE A 233 -7.21 15.46 -2.14
CA ILE A 233 -6.93 16.64 -2.97
C ILE A 233 -8.22 17.12 -3.63
N GLN A 234 -8.96 16.23 -4.30
CA GLN A 234 -10.21 16.57 -4.99
C GLN A 234 -11.25 17.12 -4.01
N LYS A 235 -11.48 16.46 -2.88
CA LYS A 235 -12.46 16.89 -1.88
C LYS A 235 -12.17 18.28 -1.31
N MET A 236 -10.91 18.56 -1.02
CA MET A 236 -10.51 19.79 -0.33
C MET A 236 -10.35 20.98 -1.27
N THR A 237 -10.16 20.74 -2.56
CA THR A 237 -9.84 21.79 -3.55
C THR A 237 -10.89 21.94 -4.64
N GLY A 238 -11.74 20.92 -4.86
CA GLY A 238 -12.64 20.82 -6.00
C GLY A 238 -11.95 20.47 -7.32
N ILE A 239 -10.63 20.30 -7.34
CA ILE A 239 -9.87 19.97 -8.56
C ILE A 239 -9.99 18.46 -8.84
N GLU A 240 -10.57 18.10 -9.97
CA GLU A 240 -10.53 16.71 -10.43
C GLU A 240 -9.11 16.30 -10.81
N VAL A 241 -8.66 15.18 -10.25
CA VAL A 241 -7.37 14.58 -10.59
C VAL A 241 -7.65 13.26 -11.30
N TYR A 242 -7.35 13.26 -12.60
CA TYR A 242 -7.52 12.13 -13.50
C TYR A 242 -6.40 11.08 -13.30
N TRP A 243 -6.70 9.83 -13.63
CA TRP A 243 -5.75 8.72 -13.56
C TRP A 243 -4.60 8.92 -14.54
N SER A 244 -4.90 9.30 -15.79
CA SER A 244 -3.85 9.54 -16.79
C SER A 244 -2.98 10.74 -16.43
N GLN A 245 -3.56 11.79 -15.84
CA GLN A 245 -2.82 12.96 -15.36
C GLN A 245 -1.82 12.57 -14.27
N TRP A 246 -2.23 11.75 -13.30
CA TRP A 246 -1.35 11.24 -12.25
C TRP A 246 -0.23 10.37 -12.82
N LEU A 247 -0.56 9.45 -13.73
CA LEU A 247 0.42 8.62 -14.41
C LEU A 247 1.45 9.48 -15.14
N MET A 248 1.01 10.43 -15.96
CA MET A 248 1.92 11.33 -16.68
C MET A 248 2.81 12.12 -15.72
N ALA A 249 2.24 12.67 -14.65
CA ALA A 249 2.98 13.46 -13.65
C ALA A 249 4.17 12.69 -13.06
N PHE A 250 4.03 11.38 -12.84
CA PHE A 250 5.07 10.55 -12.21
C PHE A 250 5.81 9.62 -13.15
N LEU A 251 5.39 9.48 -14.41
CA LEU A 251 6.01 8.57 -15.38
C LEU A 251 7.52 8.77 -15.52
N PRO A 252 8.08 9.99 -15.64
CA PRO A 252 9.53 10.15 -15.74
C PRO A 252 10.24 9.69 -14.44
N CYS A 253 9.60 9.88 -13.28
CA CYS A 253 10.11 9.39 -12.00
C CYS A 253 10.07 7.86 -11.91
N VAL A 254 9.02 7.21 -12.45
CA VAL A 254 8.92 5.75 -12.55
C VAL A 254 10.13 5.19 -13.30
N LEU A 255 10.40 5.72 -14.49
CA LEU A 255 11.45 5.21 -15.36
C LEU A 255 12.83 5.35 -14.72
N ALA A 256 13.10 6.52 -14.12
CA ALA A 256 14.35 6.75 -13.39
C ALA A 256 14.51 5.77 -12.20
N THR A 257 13.46 5.62 -11.40
CA THR A 257 13.47 4.78 -10.19
C THR A 257 13.63 3.29 -10.54
N VAL A 258 13.03 2.83 -11.64
CA VAL A 258 13.19 1.46 -12.17
C VAL A 258 14.65 1.17 -12.53
N VAL A 259 15.32 2.10 -13.21
CA VAL A 259 16.74 1.93 -13.56
C VAL A 259 17.61 1.92 -12.30
N VAL A 260 17.34 2.83 -11.36
CA VAL A 260 18.09 2.93 -10.11
C VAL A 260 17.93 1.68 -9.27
N ILE A 261 16.71 1.20 -9.00
CA ILE A 261 16.53 0.01 -8.16
C ILE A 261 17.20 -1.22 -8.79
N TRP A 262 17.08 -1.39 -10.10
CA TRP A 262 17.70 -2.51 -10.81
C TRP A 262 19.23 -2.48 -10.67
N ARG A 263 19.86 -1.33 -10.92
CA ARG A 263 21.31 -1.16 -10.81
C ARG A 263 21.81 -1.25 -9.37
N LEU A 264 21.07 -0.65 -8.44
CA LEU A 264 21.40 -0.63 -7.02
C LEU A 264 21.38 -2.04 -6.42
N VAL A 265 20.36 -2.83 -6.74
CA VAL A 265 20.24 -4.21 -6.26
C VAL A 265 21.37 -5.08 -6.83
N LEU A 266 21.71 -4.93 -8.11
CA LEU A 266 22.85 -5.65 -8.70
C LEU A 266 24.19 -5.31 -8.05
N TRP A 267 24.37 -4.04 -7.66
CA TRP A 267 25.58 -3.57 -7.00
C TRP A 267 25.67 -4.02 -5.54
N LEU A 268 24.56 -3.95 -4.79
CA LEU A 268 24.52 -4.34 -3.38
C LEU A 268 24.50 -5.85 -3.17
N TYR A 269 23.88 -6.59 -4.09
CA TYR A 269 23.66 -8.04 -3.96
C TYR A 269 24.12 -8.79 -5.22
N PRO A 270 25.42 -8.75 -5.58
CA PRO A 270 25.92 -9.49 -6.73
C PRO A 270 25.71 -11.00 -6.54
N PRO A 271 25.39 -11.75 -7.61
CA PRO A 271 25.00 -13.14 -7.51
C PRO A 271 26.15 -14.04 -7.06
N GLU A 272 25.89 -15.01 -6.18
CA GLU A 272 26.88 -16.01 -5.74
C GLU A 272 27.36 -16.94 -6.85
N LYS A 273 26.49 -17.22 -7.83
CA LYS A 273 26.75 -18.10 -8.95
C LYS A 273 26.30 -17.38 -10.22
N GLU A 274 27.15 -17.38 -11.25
CA GLU A 274 26.92 -16.61 -12.49
C GLU A 274 25.70 -17.09 -13.30
N ALA A 275 25.30 -18.35 -13.14
CA ALA A 275 24.15 -18.93 -13.81
C ALA A 275 23.13 -19.42 -12.79
N VAL A 276 21.95 -18.80 -12.86
CA VAL A 276 20.73 -19.23 -12.21
C VAL A 276 20.16 -20.39 -13.04
N GLN A 277 20.84 -21.54 -13.01
CA GLN A 277 20.52 -22.70 -13.83
C GLN A 277 19.15 -23.28 -13.44
N GLY A 278 18.36 -23.73 -14.41
CA GLY A 278 17.05 -24.34 -14.19
C GLY A 278 15.88 -23.36 -14.07
N SER A 279 16.11 -22.03 -14.09
CA SER A 279 15.01 -21.07 -13.94
C SER A 279 14.05 -21.07 -15.14
N VAL A 280 14.56 -21.23 -16.36
CA VAL A 280 13.71 -21.25 -17.57
C VAL A 280 12.84 -22.49 -17.54
N GLU A 281 13.44 -23.64 -17.23
CA GLU A 281 12.77 -24.93 -17.17
C GLU A 281 11.68 -24.91 -16.11
N PHE A 282 11.98 -24.41 -14.90
CA PHE A 282 10.98 -24.25 -13.83
C PHE A 282 9.82 -23.33 -14.23
N LEU A 283 10.12 -22.18 -14.84
CA LEU A 283 9.09 -21.23 -15.25
C LEU A 283 8.22 -21.79 -16.39
N ARG A 284 8.82 -22.52 -17.33
CA ARG A 284 8.10 -23.20 -18.42
C ARG A 284 7.22 -24.32 -17.87
N ASP A 285 7.77 -25.20 -17.04
CA ASP A 285 7.03 -26.28 -16.40
C ASP A 285 5.87 -25.73 -15.53
N SER A 286 6.13 -24.66 -14.77
CA SER A 286 5.08 -23.97 -14.00
C SER A 286 3.98 -23.40 -14.89
N LEU A 287 4.33 -22.83 -16.05
CA LEU A 287 3.37 -22.29 -17.01
C LEU A 287 2.61 -23.41 -17.75
N GLU A 288 3.27 -24.51 -18.08
CA GLU A 288 2.68 -25.71 -18.69
C GLU A 288 1.68 -26.38 -17.73
N LYS A 289 2.02 -26.48 -16.44
CA LYS A 289 1.13 -26.96 -15.38
C LYS A 289 -0.12 -26.10 -15.20
N MET A 290 -0.07 -24.81 -15.55
CA MET A 290 -1.27 -23.95 -15.58
C MET A 290 -2.19 -24.25 -16.78
N GLY A 291 -1.73 -25.02 -17.76
CA GLY A 291 -2.51 -25.41 -18.93
C GLY A 291 -2.85 -24.24 -19.87
N ALA A 292 -3.81 -24.49 -20.77
CA ALA A 292 -4.29 -23.47 -21.71
C ALA A 292 -5.01 -22.32 -21.00
N TRP A 293 -5.10 -21.18 -21.68
CA TRP A 293 -5.83 -20.01 -21.17
C TRP A 293 -7.29 -20.35 -20.90
N THR A 294 -7.69 -20.24 -19.64
CA THR A 294 -9.06 -20.49 -19.22
C THR A 294 -9.99 -19.35 -19.68
N SER A 295 -11.29 -19.64 -19.78
CA SER A 295 -12.29 -18.61 -20.09
C SER A 295 -12.28 -17.48 -19.05
N MET A 296 -12.01 -17.81 -17.79
CA MET A 296 -11.94 -16.83 -16.70
C MET A 296 -10.73 -15.89 -16.86
N GLU A 297 -9.56 -16.41 -17.24
CA GLU A 297 -8.37 -15.60 -17.53
C GLU A 297 -8.60 -14.65 -18.71
N LYS A 298 -9.21 -15.13 -19.80
CA LYS A 298 -9.48 -14.32 -20.99
C LYS A 298 -10.47 -13.19 -20.70
N ARG A 299 -11.57 -13.49 -20.00
CA ARG A 299 -12.58 -12.49 -19.62
C ARG A 299 -12.03 -11.47 -18.63
N SER A 300 -11.21 -11.91 -17.67
CA SER A 300 -10.53 -11.01 -16.73
C SER A 300 -9.57 -10.07 -17.48
N LEU A 301 -8.75 -10.61 -18.38
CA LEU A 301 -7.82 -9.81 -19.17
C LEU A 301 -8.56 -8.76 -20.01
N LEU A 302 -9.70 -9.13 -20.61
CA LEU A 302 -10.54 -8.21 -21.39
C LEU A 302 -11.05 -7.05 -20.53
N LEU A 303 -11.68 -7.34 -19.38
CA LEU A 303 -12.23 -6.30 -18.50
C LEU A 303 -11.14 -5.40 -17.91
N MET A 304 -9.99 -5.96 -17.55
CA MET A 304 -8.87 -5.18 -17.01
C MET A 304 -8.23 -4.30 -18.06
N SER A 305 -8.07 -4.81 -19.28
CA SER A 305 -7.58 -4.00 -20.41
C SER A 305 -8.55 -2.87 -20.73
N LEU A 306 -9.87 -3.12 -20.63
CA LEU A 306 -10.90 -2.08 -20.77
C LEU A 306 -10.77 -1.01 -19.68
N ALA A 307 -10.61 -1.40 -18.41
CA ALA A 307 -10.41 -0.43 -17.31
C ALA A 307 -9.16 0.43 -17.54
N ILE A 308 -8.03 -0.18 -17.89
CA ILE A 308 -6.78 0.54 -18.16
C ILE A 308 -6.93 1.47 -19.36
N ALA A 309 -7.59 1.03 -20.43
CA ALA A 309 -7.82 1.87 -21.61
C ALA A 309 -8.70 3.09 -21.29
N LEU A 310 -9.77 2.91 -20.51
CA LEU A 310 -10.63 4.00 -20.05
C LEU A 310 -9.87 4.95 -19.12
N TRP A 311 -9.12 4.45 -18.13
CA TRP A 311 -8.30 5.31 -17.28
C TRP A 311 -7.20 6.06 -18.02
N ALA A 312 -6.58 5.43 -19.02
CA ALA A 312 -5.53 6.07 -19.83
C ALA A 312 -6.09 7.16 -20.76
N THR A 313 -7.39 7.12 -21.06
CA THR A 313 -8.07 8.07 -21.97
C THR A 313 -9.02 9.01 -21.23
N ASP A 314 -8.94 9.08 -19.91
CA ASP A 314 -9.86 9.87 -19.09
C ASP A 314 -9.77 11.38 -19.28
N LEU A 315 -8.64 11.89 -19.80
CA LEU A 315 -8.52 13.28 -20.26
C LEU A 315 -9.29 13.59 -21.55
N ILE A 316 -9.72 12.56 -22.30
CA ILE A 316 -10.48 12.73 -23.55
C ILE A 316 -11.98 12.73 -23.26
N HIS A 317 -12.45 11.75 -22.47
CA HIS A 317 -13.87 11.56 -22.20
C HIS A 317 -14.32 12.16 -20.86
N HIS A 318 -13.40 12.63 -20.01
CA HIS A 318 -13.67 13.29 -18.73
C HIS A 318 -14.56 12.46 -17.77
N ILE A 319 -14.42 11.12 -17.81
CA ILE A 319 -15.16 10.25 -16.89
C ILE A 319 -14.28 10.04 -15.65
N PRO A 320 -14.79 10.32 -14.44
CA PRO A 320 -13.99 10.16 -13.23
C PRO A 320 -13.46 8.72 -13.06
N PRO A 321 -12.21 8.53 -12.60
CA PRO A 321 -11.62 7.20 -12.43
C PRO A 321 -12.45 6.25 -11.55
N ALA A 322 -13.16 6.81 -10.56
CA ALA A 322 -14.05 6.07 -9.67
C ALA A 322 -15.20 5.38 -10.41
N VAL A 323 -15.80 6.08 -11.39
CA VAL A 323 -16.91 5.57 -12.21
C VAL A 323 -16.46 4.39 -13.05
N ILE A 324 -15.27 4.50 -13.67
CA ILE A 324 -14.65 3.40 -14.42
C ILE A 324 -14.38 2.21 -13.51
N GLY A 325 -13.73 2.44 -12.36
CA GLY A 325 -13.33 1.39 -11.44
C GLY A 325 -14.52 0.59 -10.91
N ILE A 326 -15.57 1.27 -10.43
CA ILE A 326 -16.78 0.59 -9.94
C ILE A 326 -17.55 -0.06 -11.09
N GLY A 327 -17.67 0.60 -12.24
CA GLY A 327 -18.37 0.06 -13.41
C GLY A 327 -17.76 -1.25 -13.89
N VAL A 328 -16.44 -1.27 -14.13
CA VAL A 328 -15.73 -2.49 -14.54
C VAL A 328 -15.75 -3.56 -13.45
N GLY A 329 -15.57 -3.16 -12.18
CA GLY A 329 -15.64 -4.07 -11.04
C GLY A 329 -16.99 -4.78 -10.93
N LEU A 330 -18.09 -4.05 -11.13
CA LEU A 330 -19.45 -4.60 -11.10
C LEU A 330 -19.74 -5.49 -12.32
N LEU A 331 -19.24 -5.11 -13.52
CA LEU A 331 -19.35 -5.95 -14.71
C LEU A 331 -18.75 -7.35 -14.49
N ALA A 332 -17.68 -7.48 -13.70
CA ALA A 332 -17.09 -8.77 -13.37
C ALA A 332 -18.05 -9.72 -12.62
N GLY A 333 -19.05 -9.18 -11.93
CA GLY A 333 -20.09 -9.93 -11.21
C GLY A 333 -21.39 -10.17 -12.00
N VAL A 334 -21.50 -9.66 -13.23
CA VAL A 334 -22.73 -9.83 -14.04
C VAL A 334 -22.90 -11.30 -14.47
N PRO A 335 -24.10 -11.88 -14.28
CA PRO A 335 -24.42 -13.22 -14.80
C PRO A 335 -24.14 -13.30 -16.30
N GLY A 336 -23.30 -14.25 -16.72
CA GLY A 336 -22.85 -14.41 -18.11
C GLY A 336 -21.34 -14.16 -18.30
N LEU A 337 -20.79 -13.13 -17.63
CA LEU A 337 -19.34 -12.97 -17.52
C LEU A 337 -18.76 -13.94 -16.50
N GLY A 338 -19.48 -14.14 -15.38
CA GLY A 338 -19.29 -15.24 -14.44
C GLY A 338 -17.89 -15.32 -13.84
N ILE A 339 -17.25 -14.17 -13.58
CA ILE A 339 -15.92 -14.14 -12.96
C ILE A 339 -16.05 -14.04 -11.44
N LEU A 340 -16.80 -13.04 -10.95
CA LEU A 340 -17.06 -12.85 -9.53
C LEU A 340 -18.44 -13.39 -9.14
N GLU A 341 -18.48 -14.06 -8.00
CA GLU A 341 -19.69 -14.59 -7.38
C GLU A 341 -19.96 -13.87 -6.06
N LEU A 342 -21.17 -14.02 -5.51
CA LEU A 342 -21.55 -13.41 -4.22
C LEU A 342 -20.58 -13.80 -3.08
N GLU A 343 -20.04 -15.02 -3.11
CA GLU A 343 -19.09 -15.49 -2.12
C GLU A 343 -17.75 -14.73 -2.20
N ASP A 344 -17.33 -14.32 -3.39
CA ASP A 344 -16.15 -13.47 -3.56
C ASP A 344 -16.38 -12.09 -2.96
N LEU A 345 -17.59 -11.53 -3.13
CA LEU A 345 -17.94 -10.25 -2.53
C LEU A 345 -17.90 -10.30 -1.00
N LYS A 346 -18.29 -11.42 -0.37
CA LYS A 346 -18.19 -11.59 1.09
C LYS A 346 -16.73 -11.63 1.58
N ARG A 347 -15.80 -12.05 0.73
CA ARG A 347 -14.37 -12.16 1.05
C ARG A 347 -13.61 -10.85 0.85
N LEU A 348 -14.22 -9.84 0.22
CA LEU A 348 -13.60 -8.54 0.04
C LEU A 348 -13.32 -7.87 1.38
N ASN A 349 -12.16 -7.21 1.46
CA ASN A 349 -11.85 -6.38 2.60
C ASN A 349 -12.45 -4.98 2.42
N TYR A 350 -13.56 -4.70 3.11
CA TYR A 350 -14.25 -3.41 3.08
C TYR A 350 -13.62 -2.34 3.99
N LEU A 351 -12.67 -2.72 4.87
CA LEU A 351 -12.10 -1.79 5.84
C LEU A 351 -11.39 -0.59 5.20
N PRO A 352 -10.60 -0.72 4.10
CA PRO A 352 -10.01 0.44 3.43
C PRO A 352 -11.05 1.41 2.85
N VAL A 353 -12.20 0.91 2.41
CA VAL A 353 -13.32 1.72 1.90
C VAL A 353 -13.90 2.57 3.03
N PHE A 354 -14.25 1.94 4.15
CA PHE A 354 -14.80 2.63 5.32
C PHE A 354 -13.81 3.61 5.95
N PHE A 355 -12.54 3.22 6.04
CA PHE A 355 -11.49 4.12 6.49
C PHE A 355 -11.40 5.36 5.60
N THR A 356 -11.38 5.19 4.28
CA THR A 356 -11.27 6.31 3.34
C THR A 356 -12.48 7.23 3.44
N ALA A 357 -13.69 6.68 3.54
CA ALA A 357 -14.90 7.45 3.72
C ALA A 357 -14.84 8.29 5.00
N THR A 358 -14.43 7.69 6.12
CA THR A 358 -14.35 8.38 7.42
C THR A 358 -13.21 9.41 7.49
N ALA A 359 -12.08 9.17 6.79
CA ALA A 359 -11.00 10.14 6.65
C ALA A 359 -11.44 11.39 5.86
N ILE A 360 -12.17 11.19 4.76
CA ILE A 360 -12.76 12.27 3.96
C ILE A 360 -13.81 13.04 4.78
N SER A 361 -14.68 12.33 5.51
CA SER A 361 -15.62 12.93 6.45
C SER A 361 -14.93 13.81 7.49
N MET A 362 -13.86 13.33 8.11
CA MET A 362 -13.10 14.12 9.09
C MET A 362 -12.58 15.43 8.47
N GLY A 363 -12.04 15.36 7.24
CA GLY A 363 -11.60 16.55 6.50
C GLY A 363 -12.73 17.56 6.28
N GLU A 364 -13.90 17.10 5.84
CA GLU A 364 -15.10 17.93 5.65
C GLU A 364 -15.58 18.57 6.96
N VAL A 365 -15.67 17.81 8.05
CA VAL A 365 -16.09 18.32 9.36
C VAL A 365 -15.13 19.39 9.86
N LEU A 366 -13.82 19.17 9.74
CA LEU A 366 -12.81 20.14 10.15
C LEU A 366 -12.86 21.41 9.30
N LEU A 367 -13.19 21.29 8.02
CA LEU A 367 -13.40 22.43 7.11
C LEU A 367 -14.64 23.24 7.52
N ARG A 368 -15.80 22.59 7.66
CA ARG A 368 -17.08 23.24 8.02
C ARG A 368 -17.04 23.95 9.37
N THR A 369 -16.35 23.33 10.34
CA THR A 369 -16.22 23.88 11.68
C THR A 369 -15.10 24.90 11.79
N ASN A 370 -14.38 25.22 10.71
CA ASN A 370 -13.23 26.13 10.69
C ASN A 370 -12.03 25.66 11.56
N ALA A 371 -12.09 24.44 12.10
CA ALA A 371 -11.04 23.79 12.87
C ALA A 371 -9.76 23.60 12.05
N LEU A 372 -9.90 23.39 10.75
CA LEU A 372 -8.78 23.14 9.84
C LEU A 372 -7.76 24.28 9.80
N ASN A 373 -8.20 25.54 9.94
CA ASN A 373 -7.32 26.71 9.97
C ASN A 373 -6.36 26.68 11.16
N SER A 374 -6.84 26.23 12.32
CA SER A 374 -6.02 26.10 13.53
C SER A 374 -4.98 25.02 13.33
N MET A 375 -5.39 23.87 12.78
CA MET A 375 -4.50 22.74 12.53
C MET A 375 -3.43 23.06 11.47
N THR A 376 -3.82 23.73 10.38
CA THR A 376 -2.89 24.24 9.35
C THR A 376 -1.81 25.14 9.93
N THR A 377 -2.20 26.06 10.82
CA THR A 377 -1.25 27.01 11.42
C THR A 377 -0.19 26.29 12.24
N VAL A 378 -0.61 25.33 13.06
CA VAL A 378 0.32 24.54 13.89
C VAL A 378 1.20 23.63 13.04
N LEU A 379 0.62 22.94 12.05
CA LEU A 379 1.34 21.91 11.29
C LEU A 379 2.21 22.45 10.16
N PHE A 380 1.82 23.53 9.50
CA PHE A 380 2.43 23.93 8.22
C PHE A 380 2.82 25.40 8.12
N ALA A 381 2.44 26.29 9.05
CA ALA A 381 2.83 27.70 8.94
C ALA A 381 4.35 27.91 8.86
N TRP A 382 5.12 27.04 9.52
CA TRP A 382 6.57 27.05 9.47
C TRP A 382 7.15 26.78 8.08
N MET A 383 6.41 26.12 7.17
CA MET A 383 6.87 25.85 5.80
C MET A 383 6.84 27.10 4.92
N ARG A 384 5.99 28.10 5.21
CA ARG A 384 5.82 29.31 4.37
C ARG A 384 7.14 29.99 4.02
N PRO A 385 8.03 30.35 4.97
CA PRO A 385 9.29 31.02 4.64
C PRO A 385 10.25 30.17 3.80
N TRP A 386 10.06 28.85 3.74
CA TRP A 386 10.93 27.95 2.99
C TRP A 386 10.43 27.68 1.56
N VAL A 387 9.12 27.85 1.30
CA VAL A 387 8.54 27.66 -0.04
C VAL A 387 8.50 29.00 -0.77
N THR A 388 9.64 29.41 -1.31
CA THR A 388 9.83 30.73 -1.96
C THR A 388 9.80 30.68 -3.48
N ASN A 389 10.13 29.52 -4.06
CA ASN A 389 10.21 29.30 -5.50
C ASN A 389 9.86 27.84 -5.86
N VAL A 390 9.75 27.56 -7.16
CA VAL A 390 9.34 26.24 -7.67
C VAL A 390 10.26 25.08 -7.26
N PHE A 391 11.57 25.31 -7.08
CA PHE A 391 12.50 24.28 -6.60
C PHE A 391 12.28 23.97 -5.13
N SER A 392 12.08 25.00 -4.31
CA SER A 392 11.73 24.83 -2.90
C SER A 392 10.34 24.20 -2.72
N LEU A 393 9.40 24.44 -3.64
CA LEU A 393 8.10 23.77 -3.69
C LEU A 393 8.25 22.27 -3.98
N ALA A 394 9.27 21.85 -4.74
CA ALA A 394 9.57 20.43 -4.97
C ALA A 394 10.18 19.77 -3.72
N LEU A 395 11.15 20.42 -3.07
CA LEU A 395 11.94 19.80 -2.00
C LEU A 395 11.29 19.87 -0.62
N VAL A 396 10.80 21.05 -0.22
CA VAL A 396 10.34 21.28 1.17
C VAL A 396 9.14 20.39 1.48
N PRO A 397 8.05 20.37 0.69
CA PRO A 397 6.93 19.47 0.95
C PRO A 397 7.30 17.99 0.87
N TYR A 398 8.18 17.59 -0.06
CA TYR A 398 8.61 16.20 -0.21
C TYR A 398 9.31 15.69 1.05
N TRP A 399 10.34 16.41 1.52
CA TRP A 399 11.10 15.98 2.70
C TRP A 399 10.28 16.13 3.99
N THR A 400 9.43 17.15 4.09
CA THR A 400 8.51 17.28 5.23
C THR A 400 7.54 16.11 5.29
N ALA A 401 6.91 15.74 4.17
CA ALA A 401 6.01 14.59 4.11
C ALA A 401 6.73 13.28 4.46
N PHE A 402 7.95 13.08 3.95
CA PHE A 402 8.77 11.91 4.29
C PHE A 402 9.04 11.83 5.81
N VAL A 403 9.46 12.95 6.42
CA VAL A 403 9.72 13.01 7.87
C VAL A 403 8.43 12.78 8.66
N TYR A 404 7.31 13.37 8.26
CA TYR A 404 6.01 13.12 8.90
C TYR A 404 5.64 11.63 8.85
N HIS A 405 5.83 10.98 7.70
CA HIS A 405 5.54 9.56 7.54
C HIS A 405 6.39 8.67 8.44
N MET A 406 7.63 9.05 8.77
CA MET A 406 8.45 8.31 9.75
C MET A 406 7.76 8.20 11.11
N PHE A 407 7.05 9.24 11.54
CA PHE A 407 6.33 9.28 12.83
C PHE A 407 4.95 8.62 12.77
N LEU A 408 4.25 8.74 11.64
CA LEU A 408 2.87 8.27 11.47
C LEU A 408 2.76 6.78 11.10
N GLY A 409 3.86 6.11 10.77
CA GLY A 409 3.99 4.65 10.66
C GLY A 409 3.14 3.94 9.62
N ASN A 410 2.21 4.63 8.97
CA ASN A 410 1.35 4.11 7.92
C ASN A 410 1.06 5.24 6.94
N GLU A 411 1.30 5.02 5.65
CA GLU A 411 1.14 6.03 4.61
C GLU A 411 -0.32 6.51 4.50
N ILE A 412 -1.28 5.64 4.75
CA ILE A 412 -2.70 5.94 4.65
C ILE A 412 -3.12 6.89 5.80
N SER A 413 -2.74 6.57 7.03
CA SER A 413 -2.96 7.42 8.21
C SER A 413 -2.25 8.77 8.05
N MET A 414 -1.03 8.76 7.51
CA MET A 414 -0.28 9.98 7.22
C MET A 414 -1.06 10.89 6.27
N LEU A 415 -1.55 10.38 5.14
CA LEU A 415 -2.30 11.18 4.17
C LEU A 415 -3.64 11.68 4.73
N ALA A 416 -4.41 10.81 5.40
CA ALA A 416 -5.70 11.17 6.00
C ALA A 416 -5.60 12.34 6.99
N THR A 417 -4.51 12.39 7.76
CA THR A 417 -4.32 13.38 8.83
C THR A 417 -3.62 14.65 8.36
N SER A 418 -2.80 14.58 7.30
CA SER A 418 -1.96 15.70 6.85
C SER A 418 -2.45 16.39 5.57
N LEU A 419 -3.09 15.69 4.63
CA LEU A 419 -3.53 16.33 3.38
C LEU A 419 -4.61 17.39 3.58
N PRO A 420 -5.67 17.19 4.39
CA PRO A 420 -6.65 18.26 4.62
C PRO A 420 -6.03 19.57 5.11
N PRO A 421 -5.22 19.60 6.19
CA PRO A 421 -4.58 20.85 6.62
C PRO A 421 -3.57 21.39 5.61
N LEU A 422 -2.95 20.54 4.79
CA LEU A 422 -2.01 20.96 3.75
C LEU A 422 -2.73 21.62 2.56
N MET A 423 -3.89 21.13 2.15
CA MET A 423 -4.68 21.76 1.10
C MET A 423 -5.19 23.13 1.54
N ASN A 424 -5.57 23.26 2.82
CA ASN A 424 -5.89 24.55 3.40
C ASN A 424 -4.66 25.47 3.55
N PHE A 425 -3.48 24.91 3.84
CA PHE A 425 -2.21 25.65 3.78
C PHE A 425 -1.95 26.22 2.39
N ALA A 426 -2.11 25.41 1.34
CA ALA A 426 -1.91 25.83 -0.05
C ALA A 426 -2.79 27.04 -0.38
N LYS A 427 -4.09 26.94 -0.06
CA LYS A 427 -5.08 28.00 -0.28
C LYS A 427 -4.70 29.29 0.45
N THR A 428 -4.35 29.20 1.73
CA THR A 428 -4.01 30.39 2.55
C THR A 428 -2.65 31.00 2.23
N ALA A 429 -1.73 30.22 1.66
CA ALA A 429 -0.41 30.68 1.23
C ALA A 429 -0.37 31.13 -0.24
N GLY A 430 -1.48 31.03 -0.98
CA GLY A 430 -1.52 31.33 -2.41
C GLY A 430 -0.72 30.36 -3.29
N ILE A 431 -0.45 29.15 -2.79
CA ILE A 431 0.25 28.09 -3.52
C ILE A 431 -0.80 27.25 -4.26
N HIS A 432 -0.55 26.94 -5.53
CA HIS A 432 -1.45 26.08 -6.28
C HIS A 432 -1.52 24.68 -5.62
N PRO A 433 -2.72 24.19 -5.25
CA PRO A 433 -2.84 23.05 -4.35
C PRO A 433 -2.52 21.71 -5.01
N LEU A 434 -2.66 21.61 -6.34
CA LEU A 434 -2.45 20.35 -7.06
C LEU A 434 -0.98 19.88 -7.02
N PRO A 435 0.03 20.68 -7.45
CA PRO A 435 1.43 20.26 -7.32
C PRO A 435 1.82 19.90 -5.89
N LEU A 436 1.38 20.72 -4.92
CA LEU A 436 1.69 20.49 -3.50
C LEU A 436 1.09 19.16 -3.01
N GLY A 437 -0.17 18.91 -3.33
CA GLY A 437 -0.87 17.68 -2.95
C GLY A 437 -0.26 16.44 -3.60
N LEU A 438 0.08 16.51 -4.89
CA LEU A 438 0.74 15.41 -5.60
C LEU A 438 2.10 15.08 -4.99
N LEU A 439 2.94 16.10 -4.71
CA LEU A 439 4.24 15.91 -4.07
C LEU A 439 4.11 15.28 -2.68
N TRP A 440 3.17 15.77 -1.88
CA TRP A 440 2.93 15.27 -0.55
C TRP A 440 2.44 13.82 -0.57
N ALA A 441 1.50 13.50 -1.46
CA ALA A 441 0.99 12.14 -1.65
C ALA A 441 2.10 11.18 -2.11
N PHE A 442 2.96 11.62 -3.02
CA PHE A 442 4.07 10.83 -3.52
C PHE A 442 5.13 10.57 -2.44
N ALA A 443 5.47 11.59 -1.65
CA ALA A 443 6.47 11.52 -0.60
C ALA A 443 6.07 10.58 0.56
N ALA A 444 4.77 10.43 0.83
CA ALA A 444 4.26 9.42 1.77
C ALA A 444 4.59 7.98 1.37
N GLY A 445 5.05 7.76 0.13
CA GLY A 445 5.53 6.46 -0.33
C GLY A 445 7.04 6.21 -0.17
N GLY A 446 7.80 7.14 0.41
CA GLY A 446 9.22 6.92 0.75
C GLY A 446 9.37 6.00 1.97
N LYS A 447 9.93 4.80 1.79
CA LYS A 447 9.93 3.74 2.81
C LYS A 447 11.34 3.26 3.12
N ILE A 448 11.78 3.47 4.35
CA ILE A 448 13.09 3.03 4.88
C ILE A 448 12.96 2.03 6.04
N PHE A 449 11.76 1.90 6.63
CA PHE A 449 11.47 0.95 7.70
C PHE A 449 10.32 0.01 7.35
N VAL A 450 10.35 -1.21 7.94
CA VAL A 450 9.34 -2.26 7.72
C VAL A 450 7.93 -1.78 8.09
N TYR A 451 7.79 -1.07 9.21
CA TYR A 451 6.48 -0.72 9.76
C TYR A 451 5.71 0.28 8.89
N GLN A 452 6.40 1.05 8.05
CA GLN A 452 5.82 2.19 7.32
C GLN A 452 4.72 1.82 6.32
N SER A 453 4.57 0.53 5.99
CA SER A 453 3.56 0.04 5.06
C SER A 453 3.34 -1.46 5.18
N GLY A 454 2.10 -1.91 5.00
CA GLY A 454 1.77 -3.34 4.92
C GLY A 454 2.50 -4.09 3.80
N VAL A 455 2.86 -3.40 2.70
CA VAL A 455 3.66 -3.97 1.61
C VAL A 455 5.06 -4.35 2.12
N MET A 456 5.69 -3.47 2.91
CA MET A 456 7.01 -3.70 3.48
C MET A 456 6.98 -4.82 4.53
N VAL A 457 5.97 -4.82 5.40
CA VAL A 457 5.74 -5.92 6.37
C VAL A 457 5.59 -7.26 5.66
N THR A 458 4.80 -7.30 4.59
CA THR A 458 4.54 -8.53 3.82
C THR A 458 5.84 -9.06 3.21
N GLY A 459 6.59 -8.21 2.51
CA GLY A 459 7.88 -8.57 1.92
C GLY A 459 8.90 -9.04 2.96
N TYR A 460 8.99 -8.34 4.09
CA TYR A 460 9.90 -8.67 5.18
C TYR A 460 9.56 -10.01 5.85
N SER A 461 8.28 -10.38 5.91
CA SER A 461 7.82 -11.62 6.57
C SER A 461 8.35 -12.90 5.92
N TYR A 462 8.77 -12.85 4.65
CA TYR A 462 9.42 -13.99 3.97
C TYR A 462 10.85 -14.27 4.47
N GLY A 463 11.48 -13.32 5.18
CA GLY A 463 12.76 -13.53 5.85
C GLY A 463 13.99 -13.61 4.94
N TYR A 464 13.91 -13.06 3.72
CA TYR A 464 15.01 -13.04 2.76
C TYR A 464 15.90 -11.81 2.83
N PHE A 465 15.48 -10.74 3.52
CA PHE A 465 16.28 -9.52 3.70
C PHE A 465 16.13 -8.95 5.11
N GLU A 466 17.07 -8.11 5.50
CA GLU A 466 17.16 -7.52 6.84
C GLU A 466 16.74 -6.04 6.84
N ALA A 467 16.47 -5.47 8.02
CA ALA A 467 16.12 -4.05 8.15
C ALA A 467 17.20 -3.11 7.57
N LYS A 468 18.48 -3.48 7.62
CA LYS A 468 19.59 -2.72 7.02
C LYS A 468 19.48 -2.61 5.49
N ASP A 469 18.88 -3.59 4.84
CA ASP A 469 18.69 -3.62 3.40
C ASP A 469 17.63 -2.58 2.99
N LEU A 470 16.56 -2.46 3.79
CA LEU A 470 15.53 -1.43 3.64
C LEU A 470 16.10 -0.03 3.85
N LEU A 471 16.93 0.17 4.87
CA LEU A 471 17.57 1.47 5.09
C LEU A 471 18.42 1.89 3.89
N ARG A 472 19.25 0.98 3.36
CA ARG A 472 20.14 1.29 2.23
C ARG A 472 19.37 1.55 0.94
N VAL A 473 18.47 0.64 0.58
CA VAL A 473 17.72 0.73 -0.67
C VAL A 473 16.67 1.82 -0.60
N GLY A 474 15.86 1.83 0.46
CA GLY A 474 14.84 2.85 0.66
C GLY A 474 15.39 4.26 0.69
N PHE A 475 16.46 4.52 1.44
CA PHE A 475 17.03 5.86 1.53
C PHE A 475 17.60 6.31 0.18
N CYS A 476 18.30 5.42 -0.54
CA CYS A 476 18.80 5.71 -1.87
C CYS A 476 17.66 6.07 -2.84
N LEU A 477 16.58 5.28 -2.84
CA LEU A 477 15.42 5.53 -3.69
C LEU A 477 14.71 6.83 -3.33
N THR A 478 14.51 7.14 -2.05
CA THR A 478 13.94 8.41 -1.58
C THR A 478 14.79 9.61 -2.03
N VAL A 479 16.12 9.53 -1.90
CA VAL A 479 17.00 10.60 -2.36
C VAL A 479 16.91 10.77 -3.88
N VAL A 480 16.97 9.68 -4.64
CA VAL A 480 16.87 9.72 -6.11
C VAL A 480 15.53 10.29 -6.57
N GLU A 481 14.42 9.83 -5.99
CA GLU A 481 13.10 10.38 -6.27
C GLU A 481 13.02 11.88 -5.98
N SER A 482 13.60 12.34 -4.87
CA SER A 482 13.65 13.77 -4.54
C SER A 482 14.42 14.59 -5.58
N ILE A 483 15.56 14.06 -6.07
CA ILE A 483 16.37 14.70 -7.10
C ILE A 483 15.62 14.72 -8.42
N VAL A 484 14.94 13.63 -8.78
CA VAL A 484 14.18 13.56 -10.01
C VAL A 484 12.99 14.53 -9.97
N LEU A 485 12.26 14.61 -8.84
CA LEU A 485 11.18 15.57 -8.64
C LEU A 485 11.66 17.02 -8.66
N LEU A 486 12.87 17.31 -8.17
CA LEU A 486 13.48 18.63 -8.26
C LEU A 486 13.56 19.16 -9.70
N PHE A 487 13.70 18.27 -10.69
CA PHE A 487 13.67 18.64 -12.11
C PHE A 487 12.28 18.51 -12.74
N ILE A 488 11.53 17.46 -12.41
CA ILE A 488 10.21 17.22 -12.99
C ILE A 488 9.22 18.34 -12.65
N VAL A 489 9.18 18.77 -11.38
CA VAL A 489 8.21 19.78 -10.90
C VAL A 489 8.37 21.13 -11.61
N PRO A 490 9.58 21.73 -11.74
CA PRO A 490 9.73 23.01 -12.44
C PRO A 490 9.65 22.92 -13.96
N PHE A 491 10.11 21.81 -14.58
CA PHE A 491 10.31 21.76 -16.03
C PHE A 491 9.25 20.94 -16.77
N TYR A 492 8.84 19.80 -16.21
CA TYR A 492 7.94 18.86 -16.89
C TYR A 492 6.47 19.08 -16.50
N TRP A 493 6.16 19.31 -15.22
CA TRP A 493 4.79 19.52 -14.76
C TRP A 493 4.09 20.71 -15.46
N PRO A 494 4.73 21.88 -15.62
CA PRO A 494 4.10 23.00 -16.33
C PRO A 494 3.79 22.71 -17.80
N PHE A 495 4.61 21.85 -18.44
CA PHE A 495 4.42 21.42 -19.82
C PHE A 495 3.18 20.52 -19.97
N ILE A 496 2.89 19.67 -18.99
CA ILE A 496 1.68 18.83 -18.96
C ILE A 496 0.48 19.50 -18.27
N GLY A 497 0.55 20.82 -18.00
CA GLY A 497 -0.56 21.60 -17.45
C GLY A 497 -0.70 21.56 -15.92
N ILE A 498 0.26 20.99 -15.19
CA ILE A 498 0.32 21.03 -13.72
C ILE A 498 1.19 22.22 -13.33
N ARG A 499 0.57 23.34 -12.93
CA ARG A 499 1.26 24.60 -12.60
C ARG A 499 1.17 24.91 -11.12
#